data_AF-A0AAU8GBJ0-F1
#
_entry.id   AF-A0AAU8GBJ0-F1
#
_cell.length_a   1.000
_cell.length_b   1.000
_cell.length_c   1.000
_cell.angle_alpha   90.00
_cell.angle_beta   90.00
_cell.angle_gamma   90.00
#
_symmetry.space_group_name_H-M   'P 1'
#
loop_
_entity.id
_entity.type
_entity.pdbx_description
1 polymer ?
#
loop_
_entity_poly.entity_id
_entity_poly.type
_entity_poly.pdbx_seq_one_letter_code
_entity_poly.pdbx_strand_id
1 'polypeptide(L)'
;MAFCRSCGNTTSPNDKFCANCGQPAALPPAATVPEHAAAGQPPPTSSSATPRKSGGFGTAGIILSIILVLALGFGGFAAWQWMDNSSQVKDLTAANESLTSEKADLSSQVSNLSSQVQSRDATIASLNATTTELTKQINDYKAKYPLKNFTSEFALQSWLLNAITKLNPLDDYPDQYYMLQRLAETDGYFLSVAIWEDDQFYYPELYAVAGNVVYVCYEDGSIYPSFYLP
;
A
#
# COMPACT_ATOMS: atom_id res chain seq x y z
N MET A 1 -7.02 14.99 21.59
CA MET A 1 -6.54 14.07 20.52
C MET A 1 -5.18 13.58 20.97
N ALA A 2 -4.96 12.26 21.02
CA ALA A 2 -3.67 11.70 21.38
C ALA A 2 -2.83 11.49 20.11
N PHE A 3 -1.50 11.56 20.24
CA PHE A 3 -0.56 11.33 19.15
C PHE A 3 0.38 10.20 19.53
N CYS A 4 0.70 9.34 18.55
CA CYS A 4 1.67 8.27 18.73
C CYS A 4 3.06 8.85 18.97
N ARG A 5 3.71 8.46 20.08
CA ARG A 5 5.05 8.95 20.43
C ARG A 5 6.15 8.42 19.50
N SER A 6 5.90 7.34 18.77
CA SER A 6 6.89 6.72 17.88
C SER A 6 6.81 7.22 16.44
N CYS A 7 5.61 7.49 15.90
CA CYS A 7 5.45 7.92 14.49
C CYS A 7 4.71 9.25 14.29
N GLY A 8 4.24 9.90 15.37
CA GLY A 8 3.60 11.21 15.32
C GLY A 8 2.16 11.23 14.82
N ASN A 9 1.61 10.09 14.38
CA ASN A 9 0.25 10.05 13.83
C ASN A 9 -0.83 10.14 14.91
N THR A 10 -2.01 10.62 14.56
CA THR A 10 -3.16 10.72 15.49
C THR A 10 -3.62 9.32 15.92
N THR A 11 -3.91 9.16 17.21
CA THR A 11 -4.43 7.92 17.79
C THR A 11 -5.70 8.19 18.58
N SER A 12 -6.66 7.27 18.52
CA SER A 12 -7.87 7.36 19.34
C SER A 12 -7.52 7.03 20.81
N PRO A 13 -8.17 7.66 21.80
CA PRO A 13 -7.89 7.41 23.22
C PRO A 13 -8.13 5.96 23.69
N ASN A 14 -8.87 5.16 22.91
CA ASN A 14 -9.21 3.77 23.23
C ASN A 14 -8.43 2.74 22.39
N ASP A 15 -7.54 3.19 21.49
CA ASP A 15 -6.76 2.28 20.66
C ASP A 15 -5.69 1.61 21.53
N LYS A 16 -5.65 0.27 21.55
CA LYS A 16 -4.59 -0.48 22.26
C LYS A 16 -3.25 -0.40 21.52
N PHE A 17 -3.27 -0.17 20.21
CA PHE A 17 -2.10 -0.08 19.33
C PHE A 17 -2.31 0.99 18.25
N CYS A 18 -1.22 1.61 17.80
CA CYS A 18 -1.27 2.57 16.70
C CYS A 18 -1.53 1.85 15.37
N ALA A 19 -2.62 2.20 14.68
CA ALA A 19 -2.99 1.61 13.39
C ALA A 19 -1.97 1.82 12.25
N ASN A 20 -1.05 2.78 12.40
CA ASN A 20 -0.08 3.12 11.35
C ASN A 20 1.30 2.47 11.57
N CYS A 21 1.73 2.27 12.82
CA CYS A 21 3.06 1.71 13.11
C CYS A 21 3.06 0.47 14.03
N GLY A 22 1.89 0.02 14.51
CA GLY A 22 1.73 -1.19 15.31
C GLY A 22 2.21 -1.11 16.76
N GLN A 23 2.77 0.02 17.21
CA GLN A 23 3.24 0.21 18.58
C GLN A 23 2.08 0.32 19.59
N PRO A 24 2.21 -0.24 20.81
CA PRO A 24 1.17 -0.16 21.84
C PRO A 24 0.96 1.30 22.24
N ALA A 25 -0.31 1.72 22.29
CA ALA A 25 -0.63 3.07 22.74
C ALA A 25 -0.37 3.19 24.24
N ALA A 26 0.24 4.29 24.67
CA ALA A 26 0.51 4.54 26.07
C ALA A 26 -0.82 4.62 26.86
N LEU A 27 -1.04 3.66 27.76
CA LEU A 27 -2.21 3.62 28.64
C LEU A 27 -2.24 4.88 29.54
N PRO A 28 -3.42 5.45 29.80
CA PRO A 28 -3.56 6.54 30.77
C PRO A 28 -3.14 6.07 32.17
N PRO A 29 -2.72 6.98 33.07
CA PRO A 29 -2.30 6.61 34.41
C PRO A 29 -3.48 5.96 35.13
N ALA A 30 -3.24 4.77 35.68
CA ALA A 30 -4.21 4.03 36.45
C ALA A 30 -4.78 4.93 37.56
N ALA A 31 -6.11 5.09 37.55
CA ALA A 31 -6.83 5.66 38.67
C ALA A 31 -6.50 4.86 39.94
N THR A 32 -6.13 5.60 40.97
CA THR A 32 -5.86 5.12 42.33
C THR A 32 -7.01 4.26 42.85
N VAL A 33 -6.71 3.00 43.17
CA VAL A 33 -7.58 2.14 43.99
C VAL A 33 -7.46 2.61 45.44
N PRO A 34 -8.56 2.96 46.13
CA PRO A 34 -8.50 3.25 47.55
C PRO A 34 -8.23 1.99 48.36
N GLU A 35 -7.36 2.20 49.33
CA GLU A 35 -6.84 1.30 50.34
C GLU A 35 -7.90 0.87 51.37
N HIS A 36 -7.65 -0.31 51.94
CA HIS A 36 -8.29 -1.02 53.05
C HIS A 36 -9.16 -0.21 54.03
N ALA A 37 -10.28 -0.82 54.42
CA ALA A 37 -10.88 -0.63 55.75
C ALA A 37 -11.10 -1.99 56.42
N ALA A 38 -10.29 -2.25 57.45
CA ALA A 38 -10.46 -3.34 58.41
C ALA A 38 -11.45 -2.92 59.50
N ALA A 39 -12.44 -3.76 59.81
CA ALA A 39 -13.21 -3.80 61.07
C ALA A 39 -14.22 -4.97 60.99
N GLY A 40 -14.40 -5.87 61.95
CA GLY A 40 -13.77 -6.11 63.24
C GLY A 40 -14.21 -7.49 63.77
N GLN A 41 -13.46 -8.03 64.73
CA GLN A 41 -13.92 -9.00 65.73
C GLN A 41 -14.52 -8.22 66.90
N PRO A 42 -15.53 -8.74 67.65
CA PRO A 42 -15.32 -9.74 68.72
C PRO A 42 -16.60 -10.61 68.99
N PRO A 43 -16.77 -11.37 70.11
CA PRO A 43 -15.87 -11.77 71.20
C PRO A 43 -15.78 -13.31 71.43
N PRO A 44 -14.96 -13.75 72.43
CA PRO A 44 -14.76 -15.16 72.76
C PRO A 44 -15.74 -15.67 73.83
N THR A 45 -15.99 -16.97 73.84
CA THR A 45 -16.54 -17.67 75.02
C THR A 45 -15.63 -18.83 75.41
N SER A 46 -14.97 -18.62 76.54
CA SER A 46 -14.14 -19.54 77.29
C SER A 46 -14.96 -20.50 78.15
N SER A 47 -14.49 -21.76 78.17
CA SER A 47 -14.41 -22.70 79.30
C SER A 47 -15.57 -22.85 80.29
N SER A 48 -16.01 -24.10 80.44
CA SER A 48 -15.98 -24.74 81.76
C SER A 48 -15.99 -26.26 81.64
N ALA A 49 -14.93 -26.89 82.15
CA ALA A 49 -14.79 -28.31 82.38
C ALA A 49 -15.61 -28.76 83.61
N THR A 50 -15.85 -30.07 83.74
CA THR A 50 -15.78 -30.90 84.97
C THR A 50 -16.26 -32.34 84.67
N PRO A 51 -15.99 -33.37 85.48
CA PRO A 51 -14.73 -34.11 85.37
C PRO A 51 -14.92 -35.66 85.34
N ARG A 52 -13.79 -36.37 85.24
CA ARG A 52 -13.56 -37.80 85.59
C ARG A 52 -14.28 -38.85 84.74
N LYS A 53 -13.52 -39.78 84.18
CA LYS A 53 -13.06 -40.98 84.89
C LYS A 53 -12.10 -41.76 84.00
N SER A 54 -10.90 -41.98 84.53
CA SER A 54 -9.87 -42.86 84.00
C SER A 54 -10.41 -44.28 83.81
N GLY A 55 -10.34 -44.78 82.59
CA GLY A 55 -10.47 -46.20 82.26
C GLY A 55 -9.47 -46.49 81.15
N GLY A 56 -8.30 -47.00 81.52
CA GLY A 56 -7.30 -47.43 80.56
C GLY A 56 -7.87 -48.53 79.67
N PHE A 57 -7.95 -48.26 78.37
CA PHE A 57 -8.31 -49.25 77.37
C PHE A 57 -7.51 -49.00 76.09
N GLY A 58 -6.45 -49.80 75.91
CA GLY A 58 -5.74 -50.05 74.66
C GLY A 58 -5.30 -48.84 73.83
N THR A 59 -4.15 -48.24 74.17
CA THR A 59 -3.41 -47.24 73.36
C THR A 59 -3.00 -47.72 71.96
N ALA A 60 -3.27 -48.98 71.60
CA ALA A 60 -3.06 -49.51 70.25
C ALA A 60 -4.21 -49.17 69.27
N GLY A 61 -5.43 -48.87 69.73
CA GLY A 61 -6.59 -48.65 68.84
C GLY A 61 -6.76 -47.21 68.33
N ILE A 62 -6.54 -46.22 69.19
CA ILE A 62 -6.72 -44.79 68.85
C ILE A 62 -5.59 -44.28 67.96
N ILE A 63 -4.35 -44.73 68.20
CA ILE A 63 -3.19 -44.39 67.37
C ILE A 63 -3.40 -44.93 65.95
N LEU A 64 -3.93 -46.15 65.81
CA LEU A 64 -4.21 -46.76 64.51
C LEU A 64 -5.33 -46.01 63.76
N SER A 65 -6.36 -45.54 64.47
CA SER A 65 -7.42 -44.70 63.90
C SER A 65 -6.91 -43.33 63.42
N ILE A 66 -6.06 -42.64 64.19
CA ILE A 66 -5.48 -41.35 63.81
C ILE A 66 -4.53 -41.53 62.62
N ILE A 67 -3.69 -42.57 62.64
CA ILE A 67 -2.81 -42.90 61.51
C ILE A 67 -3.62 -43.17 60.25
N LEU A 68 -4.75 -43.86 60.37
CA LEU A 68 -5.62 -44.15 59.23
C LEU A 68 -6.28 -42.88 58.67
N VAL A 69 -6.74 -41.97 59.53
CA VAL A 69 -7.30 -40.67 59.11
C VAL A 69 -6.24 -39.79 58.45
N LEU A 70 -5.01 -39.76 59.00
CA LEU A 70 -3.90 -39.01 58.41
C LEU A 70 -3.45 -39.62 57.07
N ALA A 71 -3.41 -40.95 56.96
CA ALA A 71 -3.07 -41.63 55.72
C ALA A 71 -4.11 -41.36 54.62
N LEU A 72 -5.40 -41.34 54.97
CA LEU A 72 -6.47 -41.02 54.02
C LEU A 72 -6.51 -39.53 53.65
N GLY A 73 -6.28 -38.63 54.61
CA GLY A 73 -6.21 -37.19 54.35
C GLY A 73 -5.00 -36.79 53.49
N PHE A 74 -3.83 -37.37 53.78
CA PHE A 74 -2.62 -37.14 52.99
C PHE A 74 -2.73 -37.77 51.58
N GLY A 75 -3.27 -38.98 51.49
CA GLY A 75 -3.53 -39.64 50.20
C GLY A 75 -4.52 -38.85 49.34
N GLY A 76 -5.60 -38.33 49.94
CA GLY A 76 -6.59 -37.50 49.24
C GLY A 76 -6.02 -36.17 48.74
N PHE A 77 -5.22 -35.47 49.55
CA PHE A 77 -4.58 -34.21 49.15
C PHE A 77 -3.52 -34.40 48.06
N ALA A 78 -2.68 -35.44 48.18
CA ALA A 78 -1.69 -35.78 47.15
C ALA A 78 -2.36 -36.17 45.83
N ALA A 79 -3.46 -36.92 45.88
CA ALA A 79 -4.25 -37.26 44.69
C ALA A 79 -4.90 -36.02 44.06
N TRP A 80 -5.42 -35.09 44.87
CA TRP A 80 -5.99 -33.83 44.39
C TRP A 80 -4.93 -32.91 43.75
N GLN A 81 -3.76 -32.76 44.39
CA GLN A 81 -2.65 -31.96 43.87
C GLN A 81 -2.05 -32.56 42.60
N TRP A 82 -1.96 -33.89 42.51
CA TRP A 82 -1.53 -34.58 41.30
C TRP A 82 -2.55 -34.40 40.16
N MET A 83 -3.84 -34.47 40.47
CA MET A 83 -4.92 -34.30 39.49
C MET A 83 -4.95 -32.87 38.92
N ASP A 84 -4.85 -31.83 39.75
CA ASP A 84 -4.83 -30.43 39.31
C ASP A 84 -3.59 -30.09 38.49
N ASN A 85 -2.41 -30.52 38.95
CA ASN A 85 -1.17 -30.35 38.19
C ASN A 85 -1.21 -31.12 36.86
N SER A 86 -1.88 -32.29 36.81
CA SER A 86 -2.07 -33.07 35.59
C SER A 86 -3.00 -32.36 34.59
N SER A 87 -4.05 -31.67 35.04
CA SER A 87 -4.86 -30.80 34.16
C SER A 87 -4.06 -29.63 33.60
N GLN A 88 -3.29 -28.93 34.44
CA GLN A 88 -2.46 -27.81 33.99
C GLN A 88 -1.41 -28.24 32.96
N VAL A 89 -0.79 -29.41 33.15
CA VAL A 89 0.15 -29.99 32.17
C VAL A 89 -0.54 -30.31 30.84
N LYS A 90 -1.79 -30.81 30.86
CA LYS A 90 -2.56 -31.07 29.62
C LYS A 90 -2.89 -29.79 28.88
N ASP A 91 -3.35 -28.75 29.59
CA ASP A 91 -3.69 -27.46 29.00
C ASP A 91 -2.44 -26.78 28.42
N LEU A 92 -1.31 -26.84 29.14
CA LEU A 92 -0.05 -26.28 28.68
C LEU A 92 0.51 -27.05 27.48
N THR A 93 0.32 -28.38 27.44
CA THR A 93 0.69 -29.21 26.28
C THR A 93 -0.16 -28.85 25.06
N ALA A 94 -1.48 -28.73 25.22
CA ALA A 94 -2.39 -28.32 24.15
C ALA A 94 -2.07 -26.89 23.63
N ALA A 95 -1.75 -25.96 24.53
CA ALA A 95 -1.31 -24.61 24.16
C ALA A 95 0.02 -24.63 23.38
N ASN A 96 0.97 -25.48 23.78
CA ASN A 96 2.26 -25.61 23.10
C ASN A 96 2.12 -26.26 21.70
N GLU A 97 1.25 -27.26 21.57
CA GLU A 97 0.88 -27.83 20.27
C GLU A 97 0.20 -26.78 19.36
N SER A 98 -0.70 -25.97 19.91
CA SER A 98 -1.35 -24.87 19.18
C SER A 98 -0.35 -23.81 18.72
N LEU A 99 0.55 -23.36 19.58
CA LEU A 99 1.61 -22.41 19.22
C LEU A 99 2.58 -22.99 18.19
N THR A 100 2.86 -24.30 18.27
CA THR A 100 3.68 -25.00 17.28
C THR A 100 3.00 -25.01 15.91
N SER A 101 1.69 -25.23 15.87
CA SER A 101 0.88 -25.14 14.65
C SER A 101 0.87 -23.72 14.07
N GLU A 102 0.63 -22.70 14.91
CA GLU A 102 0.63 -21.30 14.47
C GLU A 102 2.00 -20.86 13.93
N LYS A 103 3.09 -21.28 14.58
CA LYS A 103 4.45 -21.02 14.07
C LYS A 103 4.70 -21.68 12.71
N ALA A 104 4.20 -22.90 12.51
CA ALA A 104 4.32 -23.59 11.23
C ALA A 104 3.53 -22.86 10.12
N ASP A 105 2.31 -22.40 10.44
CA ASP A 105 1.49 -21.62 9.51
C ASP A 105 2.14 -20.27 9.17
N LEU A 106 2.61 -19.53 10.17
CA LEU A 106 3.28 -18.26 9.96
C LEU A 106 4.58 -18.43 9.17
N SER A 107 5.32 -19.53 9.38
CA SER A 107 6.49 -19.88 8.57
C SER A 107 6.11 -20.14 7.10
N SER A 108 4.97 -20.77 6.85
CA SER A 108 4.43 -20.97 5.50
C SER A 108 4.05 -19.63 4.85
N GLN A 109 3.37 -18.76 5.60
CA GLN A 109 3.02 -17.41 5.12
C GLN A 109 4.26 -16.57 4.78
N VAL A 110 5.30 -16.60 5.60
CA VAL A 110 6.58 -15.90 5.33
C VAL A 110 7.23 -16.42 4.04
N SER A 111 7.23 -17.74 3.81
CA SER A 111 7.74 -18.34 2.56
C SER A 111 6.94 -17.89 1.33
N ASN A 112 5.62 -17.85 1.45
CA ASN A 112 4.73 -17.39 0.39
C ASN A 112 4.90 -15.90 0.08
N LEU A 113 4.97 -15.05 1.10
CA LEU A 113 5.23 -13.62 0.94
C LEU A 113 6.62 -13.38 0.32
N SER A 114 7.64 -14.12 0.75
CA SER A 114 8.98 -14.04 0.15
C SER A 114 8.95 -14.36 -1.35
N SER A 115 8.24 -15.41 -1.73
CA SER A 115 8.06 -15.80 -3.14
C SER A 115 7.31 -14.72 -3.94
N GLN A 116 6.31 -14.08 -3.34
CA GLN A 116 5.61 -12.96 -3.97
C GLN A 116 6.51 -11.74 -4.16
N VAL A 117 7.33 -11.38 -3.17
CA VAL A 117 8.31 -10.29 -3.28
C VAL A 117 9.26 -10.54 -4.46
N GLN A 118 9.83 -11.73 -4.55
CA GLN A 118 10.73 -12.09 -5.66
C GLN A 118 10.05 -11.97 -7.04
N SER A 119 8.80 -12.42 -7.15
CA SER A 119 8.00 -12.30 -8.38
C SER A 119 7.71 -10.84 -8.75
N ARG A 120 7.42 -10.00 -7.75
CA ARG A 120 7.20 -8.57 -7.95
C ARG A 120 8.48 -7.85 -8.35
N ASP A 121 9.61 -8.18 -7.76
CA ASP A 121 10.92 -7.63 -8.14
C ASP A 121 11.27 -7.97 -9.58
N ALA A 122 11.03 -9.21 -10.02
CA ALA A 122 11.22 -9.61 -11.42
C ALA A 122 10.30 -8.82 -12.36
N THR A 123 9.05 -8.57 -11.94
CA THR A 123 8.11 -7.75 -12.72
C THR A 123 8.57 -6.29 -12.83
N ILE A 124 9.04 -5.70 -11.73
CA ILE A 124 9.60 -4.33 -11.72
C ILE A 124 10.81 -4.23 -12.66
N ALA A 125 11.72 -5.20 -12.63
CA ALA A 125 12.86 -5.24 -13.52
C ALA A 125 12.43 -5.27 -15.01
N SER A 126 11.43 -6.09 -15.34
CA SER A 126 10.86 -6.18 -16.70
C SER A 126 10.20 -4.88 -17.16
N LEU A 127 9.41 -4.25 -16.29
CA LEU A 127 8.77 -2.97 -16.58
C LEU A 127 9.82 -1.86 -16.81
N ASN A 128 10.86 -1.80 -15.97
CA ASN A 128 11.95 -0.84 -16.14
C ASN A 128 12.70 -1.03 -17.46
N ALA A 129 12.94 -2.28 -17.88
CA ALA A 129 13.53 -2.56 -19.19
C ALA A 129 12.62 -2.09 -20.34
N THR A 130 11.31 -2.32 -20.21
CA THR A 130 10.32 -1.85 -21.20
C THR A 130 10.26 -0.33 -21.27
N THR A 131 10.28 0.37 -20.13
CA THR A 131 10.34 1.84 -20.08
C THR A 131 11.60 2.37 -20.75
N THR A 132 12.75 1.73 -20.51
CA THR A 132 14.02 2.12 -21.14
C THR A 132 13.95 1.98 -22.66
N GLU A 133 13.42 0.86 -23.14
CA GLU A 133 13.28 0.59 -24.57
C GLU A 133 12.27 1.53 -25.25
N LEU A 134 11.10 1.75 -24.65
CA LEU A 134 10.12 2.71 -25.18
C LEU A 134 10.67 4.13 -25.21
N THR A 135 11.44 4.53 -24.18
CA THR A 135 12.10 5.83 -24.14
C THR A 135 13.10 5.97 -25.29
N LYS A 136 13.89 4.93 -25.54
CA LYS A 136 14.81 4.89 -26.68
C LYS A 136 14.05 5.01 -27.99
N GLN A 137 12.99 4.22 -28.19
CA GLN A 137 12.16 4.29 -29.40
C GLN A 137 11.60 5.69 -29.63
N ILE A 138 11.07 6.35 -28.59
CA ILE A 138 10.60 7.74 -28.68
C ILE A 138 11.70 8.67 -29.16
N ASN A 139 12.91 8.55 -28.61
CA ASN A 139 14.03 9.40 -29.00
C ASN A 139 14.49 9.12 -30.43
N ASP A 140 14.55 7.85 -30.84
CA ASP A 140 14.89 7.44 -32.21
C ASP A 140 13.84 7.97 -33.20
N TYR A 141 12.54 7.90 -32.87
CA TYR A 141 11.47 8.48 -33.69
C TYR A 141 11.58 10.00 -33.80
N LYS A 142 11.83 10.71 -32.69
CA LYS A 142 12.04 12.17 -32.71
C LYS A 142 13.26 12.58 -33.54
N ALA A 143 14.34 11.80 -33.47
CA ALA A 143 15.53 12.02 -34.29
C ALA A 143 15.26 11.74 -35.78
N LYS A 144 14.46 10.70 -36.08
CA LYS A 144 14.09 10.32 -37.44
C LYS A 144 13.14 11.33 -38.11
N TYR A 145 12.27 11.97 -37.34
CA TYR A 145 11.28 12.93 -37.82
C TYR A 145 11.37 14.25 -37.03
N PRO A 146 12.38 15.11 -37.28
CA PRO A 146 12.62 16.34 -36.53
C PRO A 146 11.63 17.48 -36.84
N LEU A 147 10.50 17.16 -37.48
CA LEU A 147 9.53 18.15 -37.93
C LEU A 147 8.96 18.88 -36.72
N LYS A 148 9.06 20.21 -36.75
CA LYS A 148 8.57 21.10 -35.69
C LYS A 148 7.43 21.97 -36.20
N ASN A 149 6.57 22.39 -35.29
CA ASN A 149 5.61 23.45 -35.56
C ASN A 149 6.34 24.79 -35.70
N PHE A 150 5.70 25.76 -36.35
CA PHE A 150 6.19 27.13 -36.37
C PHE A 150 6.05 27.77 -34.99
N THR A 151 7.00 28.61 -34.60
CA THR A 151 7.02 29.22 -33.27
C THR A 151 6.01 30.36 -33.12
N SER A 152 5.60 30.98 -34.23
CA SER A 152 4.66 32.09 -34.27
C SER A 152 4.07 32.26 -35.67
N GLU A 153 2.95 32.97 -35.77
CA GLU A 153 2.34 33.38 -37.04
C GLU A 153 3.34 34.05 -37.97
N PHE A 154 4.13 34.98 -37.44
CA PHE A 154 5.17 35.68 -38.20
C PHE A 154 6.24 34.73 -38.75
N ALA A 155 6.64 33.71 -37.98
CA ALA A 155 7.61 32.72 -38.43
C ALA A 155 7.03 31.85 -39.57
N LEU A 156 5.76 31.45 -39.46
CA LEU A 156 5.05 30.74 -40.52
C LEU A 156 4.95 31.59 -41.79
N GLN A 157 4.46 32.83 -41.68
CA GLN A 157 4.28 33.70 -42.84
C GLN A 157 5.62 34.04 -43.52
N SER A 158 6.67 34.31 -42.73
CA SER A 158 8.00 34.60 -43.25
C SER A 158 8.59 33.39 -44.00
N TRP A 159 8.42 32.19 -43.44
CA TRP A 159 8.86 30.97 -44.10
C TRP A 159 8.07 30.72 -45.39
N LEU A 160 6.74 30.85 -45.35
CA LEU A 160 5.86 30.58 -46.50
C LEU A 160 6.19 31.51 -47.66
N LEU A 161 6.30 32.82 -47.40
CA LEU A 161 6.68 33.81 -48.41
C LEU A 161 8.04 33.49 -49.04
N ASN A 162 9.01 32.99 -48.26
CA ASN A 162 10.28 32.54 -48.81
C ASN A 162 10.15 31.24 -49.63
N ALA A 163 9.38 30.27 -49.14
CA ALA A 163 9.19 28.98 -49.79
C ALA A 163 8.51 29.12 -51.16
N ILE A 164 7.51 29.99 -51.28
CA ILE A 164 6.80 30.26 -52.53
C ILE A 164 7.75 30.76 -53.63
N THR A 165 8.79 31.54 -53.28
CA THR A 165 9.78 32.00 -54.27
C THR A 165 10.60 30.87 -54.90
N LYS A 166 10.58 29.67 -54.30
CA LYS A 166 11.28 28.48 -54.78
C LYS A 166 10.40 27.61 -55.68
N LEU A 167 9.12 27.93 -55.83
CA LEU A 167 8.18 27.18 -56.68
C LEU A 167 8.37 27.54 -58.15
N ASN A 168 8.07 26.57 -59.03
CA ASN A 168 8.00 26.84 -60.46
C ASN A 168 6.60 27.36 -60.80
N PRO A 169 6.46 28.58 -61.36
CA PRO A 169 5.16 29.18 -61.64
C PRO A 169 4.36 28.46 -62.73
N LEU A 170 4.95 27.48 -63.42
CA LEU A 170 4.29 26.65 -64.42
C LEU A 170 3.71 25.35 -63.84
N ASP A 171 3.99 25.04 -62.56
CA ASP A 171 3.43 23.87 -61.90
C ASP A 171 1.93 24.07 -61.64
N ASP A 172 1.13 23.00 -61.80
CA ASP A 172 -0.30 23.03 -61.52
C ASP A 172 -0.56 23.29 -60.04
N TYR A 173 -1.73 23.82 -59.71
CA TYR A 173 -2.11 24.23 -58.37
C TYR A 173 -1.89 23.11 -57.31
N PRO A 174 -2.26 21.84 -57.55
CA PRO A 174 -1.99 20.77 -56.60
C PRO A 174 -0.50 20.48 -56.41
N ASP A 175 0.30 20.57 -57.47
CA ASP A 175 1.73 20.28 -57.42
C ASP A 175 2.47 21.30 -56.54
N GLN A 176 2.08 22.57 -56.60
CA GLN A 176 2.64 23.63 -55.75
C GLN A 176 2.43 23.34 -54.26
N TYR A 177 1.26 22.81 -53.89
CA TYR A 177 0.93 22.46 -52.50
C TYR A 177 1.80 21.31 -51.99
N TYR A 178 1.95 20.26 -52.78
CA TYR A 178 2.86 19.16 -52.45
C TYR A 178 4.31 19.63 -52.35
N MET A 179 4.75 20.52 -53.25
CA MET A 179 6.11 21.07 -53.22
C MET A 179 6.36 21.90 -51.96
N LEU A 180 5.40 22.71 -51.52
CA LEU A 180 5.50 23.44 -50.24
C LEU A 180 5.62 22.50 -49.05
N GLN A 181 4.84 21.42 -48.99
CA GLN A 181 4.98 20.39 -47.96
C GLN A 181 6.39 19.77 -47.99
N ARG A 182 6.92 19.43 -49.16
CA ARG A 182 8.27 18.85 -49.28
C ARG A 182 9.39 19.81 -48.88
N LEU A 183 9.22 21.10 -49.18
CA LEU A 183 10.12 22.15 -48.72
C LEU A 183 10.08 22.29 -47.19
N ALA A 184 8.89 22.28 -46.60
CA ALA A 184 8.73 22.32 -45.14
C ALA A 184 9.40 21.12 -44.49
N GLU A 185 9.17 19.91 -45.00
CA GLU A 185 9.82 18.68 -44.53
C GLU A 185 11.35 18.80 -44.56
N THR A 186 11.89 19.36 -45.65
CA THR A 186 13.34 19.58 -45.83
C THR A 186 13.89 20.61 -44.83
N ASP A 187 13.13 21.67 -44.56
CA ASP A 187 13.48 22.72 -43.60
C ASP A 187 13.16 22.33 -42.14
N GLY A 188 12.62 21.13 -41.92
CA GLY A 188 12.32 20.56 -40.60
C GLY A 188 11.02 21.06 -39.98
N TYR A 189 10.03 21.44 -40.79
CA TYR A 189 8.71 21.91 -40.37
C TYR A 189 7.58 20.95 -40.71
N PHE A 190 6.56 20.91 -39.85
CA PHE A 190 5.31 20.23 -40.15
C PHE A 190 4.38 21.16 -40.93
N LEU A 191 4.14 20.81 -42.19
CA LEU A 191 3.18 21.44 -43.09
C LEU A 191 2.47 20.33 -43.85
N SER A 192 1.16 20.24 -43.74
CA SER A 192 0.38 19.14 -44.30
C SER A 192 -0.54 19.63 -45.39
N VAL A 193 -0.49 18.98 -46.55
CA VAL A 193 -1.58 19.09 -47.54
C VAL A 193 -2.73 18.20 -47.08
N ALA A 194 -3.92 18.75 -46.98
CA ALA A 194 -5.17 18.02 -46.85
C ALA A 194 -5.93 18.15 -48.17
N ILE A 195 -6.64 17.10 -48.57
CA ILE A 195 -7.50 17.13 -49.75
C ILE A 195 -8.93 17.17 -49.24
N TRP A 196 -9.69 18.17 -49.69
CA TRP A 196 -11.12 18.23 -49.46
C TRP A 196 -11.87 17.90 -50.76
N GLU A 197 -12.95 17.15 -50.62
CA GLU A 197 -13.80 16.69 -51.73
C GLU A 197 -15.12 17.45 -51.69
N ASP A 198 -15.47 18.08 -52.80
CA ASP A 198 -16.81 18.57 -53.10
C ASP A 198 -17.42 17.68 -54.20
N ASP A 199 -18.73 17.79 -54.45
CA ASP A 199 -19.51 16.90 -55.33
C ASP A 199 -18.92 16.69 -56.75
N GLN A 200 -17.98 17.54 -57.19
CA GLN A 200 -17.33 17.49 -58.51
C GLN A 200 -15.80 17.71 -58.51
N PHE A 201 -15.17 18.11 -57.41
CA PHE A 201 -13.76 18.57 -57.42
C PHE A 201 -12.99 18.20 -56.13
N TYR A 202 -11.68 17.99 -56.27
CA TYR A 202 -10.74 17.85 -55.16
C TYR A 202 -9.91 19.13 -55.01
N TYR A 203 -9.95 19.74 -53.83
CA TYR A 203 -9.18 20.94 -53.50
C TYR A 203 -8.11 20.62 -52.46
N PRO A 204 -6.82 20.81 -52.77
CA PRO A 204 -5.78 20.76 -51.76
C PRO A 204 -5.80 22.02 -50.89
N GLU A 205 -5.62 21.85 -49.59
CA GLU A 205 -5.45 22.92 -48.60
C GLU A 205 -4.18 22.65 -47.78
N LEU A 206 -3.42 23.69 -47.48
CA LEU A 206 -2.20 23.57 -46.67
C LEU A 206 -2.50 23.98 -45.23
N TYR A 207 -2.11 23.12 -44.30
CA TYR A 207 -2.28 23.32 -42.87
C TYR A 207 -0.94 23.35 -42.15
N ALA A 208 -0.75 24.39 -41.33
CA ALA A 208 0.43 24.54 -40.48
C ALA A 208 0.00 24.89 -39.05
N VAL A 209 0.78 24.43 -38.07
CA VAL A 209 0.62 24.88 -36.68
C VAL A 209 1.65 25.95 -36.38
N ALA A 210 1.19 27.08 -35.86
CA ALA A 210 2.05 28.13 -35.34
C ALA A 210 1.64 28.49 -33.91
N GLY A 211 2.51 28.24 -32.94
CA GLY A 211 2.16 28.33 -31.52
C GLY A 211 1.06 27.34 -31.16
N ASN A 212 -0.12 27.84 -30.78
CA ASN A 212 -1.32 27.05 -30.47
C ASN A 212 -2.44 27.22 -31.51
N VAL A 213 -2.15 27.74 -32.69
CA VAL A 213 -3.15 27.99 -33.74
C VAL A 213 -2.83 27.18 -34.97
N VAL A 214 -3.86 26.57 -35.56
CA VAL A 214 -3.80 25.95 -36.88
C VAL A 214 -4.16 26.99 -37.92
N TYR A 215 -3.31 27.18 -38.93
CA TYR A 215 -3.52 28.10 -40.04
C TYR A 215 -3.77 27.32 -41.34
N VAL A 216 -4.73 27.81 -42.14
CA VAL A 216 -4.80 27.49 -43.57
C VAL A 216 -3.82 28.40 -44.29
N CYS A 217 -3.01 27.85 -45.18
CA CYS A 217 -1.99 28.54 -45.94
C CYS A 217 -2.30 28.45 -47.44
N TYR A 218 -1.97 29.50 -48.19
CA TYR A 218 -2.15 29.55 -49.63
C TYR A 218 -0.83 29.86 -50.34
N GLU A 219 -0.75 29.50 -51.62
CA GLU A 219 0.40 29.69 -52.50
C GLU A 219 0.71 31.15 -52.83
N ASP A 220 -0.21 32.08 -52.51
CA ASP A 220 0.01 33.52 -52.57
C ASP A 220 0.67 34.09 -51.30
N GLY A 221 0.91 33.24 -50.29
CA GLY A 221 1.53 33.60 -49.01
C GLY A 221 0.54 34.12 -47.96
N SER A 222 -0.76 34.13 -48.27
CA SER A 222 -1.79 34.42 -47.28
C SER A 222 -1.94 33.24 -46.31
N ILE A 223 -2.18 33.58 -45.05
CA ILE A 223 -2.47 32.62 -43.99
C ILE A 223 -3.69 33.08 -43.20
N TYR A 224 -4.55 32.13 -42.84
CA TYR A 224 -5.79 32.42 -42.10
C TYR A 224 -5.90 31.47 -40.91
N PRO A 225 -6.19 31.98 -39.70
CA PRO A 225 -6.39 31.11 -38.54
C PRO A 225 -7.66 30.28 -38.75
N SER A 226 -7.53 28.96 -38.58
CA SER A 226 -8.63 27.99 -38.70
C SER A 226 -9.22 27.68 -37.33
N PHE A 227 -8.42 27.13 -36.41
CA PHE A 227 -8.85 26.80 -35.06
C PHE A 227 -7.67 26.78 -34.06
N TYR A 228 -8.00 26.85 -32.78
CA TYR A 228 -7.05 26.84 -31.67
C TYR A 228 -6.88 25.42 -31.12
N LEU A 229 -5.63 25.02 -30.89
CA LEU A 229 -5.28 23.81 -30.16
C LEU A 229 -5.47 24.04 -28.65
N PRO A 230 -5.88 22.99 -27.91
CA PRO A 230 -6.09 23.06 -26.46
C PRO A 230 -4.81 23.30 -25.66
#